data_AF-A0A8J5FPH4-F1
#
_entry.id   AF-A0A8J5FPH4-F1
#
_cell.length_a   1.000
_cell.length_b   1.000
_cell.length_c   1.000
_cell.angle_alpha   90.00
_cell.angle_beta   90.00
_cell.angle_gamma   90.00
#
_symmetry.space_group_name_H-M   'P 1'
#
loop_
_entity.id
_entity.type
_entity.pdbx_description
1 polymer ?
#
loop_
_entity_poly.entity_id
_entity_poly.type
_entity_poly.pdbx_seq_one_letter_code
_entity_poly.pdbx_strand_id
1 'polypeptide(L)'
;MPGTTTEKLVANINYACGSGLADCRAIQEGGPCYSTDIIKVANYAMNVYYYSAGHEDFNCYFDGSGRIVMRAAYILNEANWILHEASWIA
;
A
#
# COMPACT_ATOMS: atom_id res chain seq x y z
N MET A 1 -5.13 -8.45 -3.25
CA MET A 1 -6.28 -8.62 -2.36
C MET A 1 -7.31 -9.56 -2.97
N PRO A 2 -6.98 -10.84 -3.20
CA PRO A 2 -7.97 -11.79 -3.69
C PRO A 2 -8.97 -12.11 -2.56
N GLY A 3 -10.25 -11.78 -2.77
CA GLY A 3 -11.32 -12.08 -1.80
C GLY A 3 -11.65 -10.97 -0.79
N THR A 4 -10.99 -9.82 -0.84
CA THR A 4 -11.39 -8.64 -0.07
C THR A 4 -12.60 -7.98 -0.74
N THR A 5 -13.62 -7.61 0.05
CA THR A 5 -14.82 -6.96 -0.48
C THR A 5 -14.56 -5.50 -0.81
N THR A 6 -15.35 -4.93 -1.72
CA THR A 6 -15.25 -3.51 -2.10
C THR A 6 -15.40 -2.59 -0.90
N GLU A 7 -16.30 -2.90 0.03
CA GLU A 7 -16.51 -2.12 1.26
C GLU A 7 -15.23 -2.05 2.10
N LYS A 8 -14.49 -3.16 2.19
CA LYS A 8 -13.24 -3.24 2.93
C LYS A 8 -12.11 -2.51 2.22
N LEU A 9 -12.05 -2.56 0.89
CA LEU A 9 -11.11 -1.76 0.11
C LEU A 9 -11.34 -0.25 0.32
N VAL A 10 -12.60 0.20 0.31
CA VAL A 10 -12.96 1.59 0.59
C VAL A 10 -12.59 1.98 2.02
N ALA A 11 -12.84 1.11 3.01
CA ALA A 11 -12.43 1.36 4.39
C ALA A 11 -10.91 1.51 4.53
N ASN A 12 -10.13 0.66 3.85
CA ASN A 12 -8.67 0.75 3.84
C ASN A 12 -8.17 2.06 3.24
N ILE A 13 -8.75 2.50 2.10
CA ILE A 13 -8.42 3.78 1.46
C ILE A 13 -8.72 4.94 2.41
N ASN A 14 -9.92 4.97 3.00
CA ASN A 14 -10.34 6.04 3.90
C ASN A 14 -9.44 6.12 5.14
N TYR A 15 -9.07 4.97 5.72
CA TYR A 15 -8.14 4.93 6.84
C TYR A 15 -6.76 5.45 6.44
N ALA A 16 -6.16 4.88 5.39
CA ALA A 16 -4.81 5.23 4.95
C ALA A 16 -4.69 6.73 4.59
N CYS A 17 -5.59 7.21 3.73
CA CYS A 17 -5.58 8.59 3.22
C CYS A 17 -6.14 9.63 4.21
N GLY A 18 -6.89 9.18 5.21
CA GLY A 18 -7.45 10.04 6.25
C GLY A 18 -6.53 10.12 7.47
N SER A 19 -6.77 9.25 8.44
CA SER A 19 -6.01 9.22 9.70
C SER A 19 -4.64 8.55 9.60
N GLY A 20 -4.40 7.80 8.53
CA GLY A 20 -3.26 6.89 8.37
C GLY A 20 -1.97 7.51 7.83
N LEU A 21 -1.85 8.84 7.81
CA LEU A 21 -0.64 9.55 7.37
C LEU A 21 -0.23 9.32 5.90
N ALA A 22 -1.00 8.57 5.09
CA ALA A 22 -0.66 8.30 3.71
C ALA A 22 -0.95 9.53 2.82
N ASP A 23 0.03 9.95 2.02
CA ASP A 23 -0.19 10.96 0.98
C ASP A 23 -0.85 10.33 -0.25
N CYS A 24 -2.17 10.49 -0.34
CA CYS A 24 -2.96 9.93 -1.43
C CYS A 24 -3.19 10.88 -2.62
N ARG A 25 -2.48 12.02 -2.71
CA ARG A 25 -2.68 12.97 -3.82
C ARG A 25 -2.44 12.36 -5.20
N ALA A 26 -1.53 11.40 -5.31
CA ALA A 26 -1.19 10.77 -6.58
C ALA A 26 -2.33 9.94 -7.19
N ILE A 27 -3.23 9.39 -6.35
CA ILE A 27 -4.36 8.53 -6.77
C ILE A 27 -5.68 9.29 -6.89
N GLN A 28 -5.71 10.59 -6.57
CA GLN A 28 -6.88 11.44 -6.80
C GLN A 28 -7.05 11.76 -8.30
N GLU A 29 -8.24 12.20 -8.68
CA GLU A 29 -8.53 12.62 -10.05
C GLU A 29 -7.52 13.69 -10.51
N GLY A 30 -6.94 13.50 -11.70
CA GLY A 30 -5.88 14.35 -12.24
C GLY A 30 -4.47 14.06 -11.71
N GLY A 31 -4.33 13.13 -10.75
CA GLY A 31 -3.05 12.68 -10.23
C GLY A 31 -2.31 11.70 -11.15
N PRO A 32 -0.97 11.59 -11.03
CA PRO A 32 -0.14 10.73 -11.89
C PRO A 32 -0.40 9.23 -11.73
N CYS A 33 -1.03 8.79 -10.64
CA CYS A 33 -1.39 7.40 -10.35
C CYS A 33 -2.92 7.21 -10.27
N TYR A 34 -3.71 8.15 -10.81
CA TYR A 34 -5.15 8.04 -10.84
C TYR A 34 -5.60 6.72 -11.50
N SER A 35 -6.55 6.03 -10.87
CA SER A 35 -7.12 4.81 -11.39
C SER A 35 -8.57 4.66 -10.96
N THR A 36 -9.40 4.11 -11.84
CA THR A 36 -10.78 3.69 -11.53
C THR A 36 -10.86 2.28 -10.96
N ASP A 37 -9.74 1.55 -10.93
CA ASP A 37 -9.64 0.22 -10.33
C ASP A 37 -9.42 0.34 -8.82
N ILE A 38 -10.45 0.03 -8.05
CA ILE A 38 -10.45 0.15 -6.58
C ILE A 38 -9.35 -0.68 -5.92
N ILE A 39 -8.95 -1.82 -6.52
CA ILE A 39 -7.89 -2.67 -5.98
C ILE A 39 -6.55 -1.94 -6.12
N LYS A 40 -6.29 -1.27 -7.25
CA LYS A 40 -5.07 -0.48 -7.45
C LYS A 40 -5.01 0.71 -6.52
N VAL A 41 -6.14 1.42 -6.34
CA VAL A 41 -6.24 2.57 -5.43
C VAL A 41 -6.00 2.14 -3.99
N ALA A 42 -6.62 1.04 -3.54
CA ALA A 42 -6.42 0.50 -2.20
C ALA A 42 -4.97 0.05 -1.97
N ASN A 43 -4.39 -0.72 -2.90
CA ASN A 43 -3.00 -1.15 -2.79
C ASN A 43 -2.05 0.05 -2.68
N TYR A 44 -2.26 1.10 -3.48
CA TYR A 44 -1.44 2.32 -3.39
C TYR A 44 -1.56 2.99 -2.02
N ALA A 45 -2.79 3.28 -1.58
CA ALA A 45 -3.04 3.95 -0.31
C ALA A 45 -2.45 3.17 0.88
N MET A 46 -2.67 1.86 0.90
CA MET A 46 -2.15 0.97 1.95
C MET A 46 -0.63 0.90 1.93
N ASN A 47 -0.02 0.87 0.74
CA ASN A 47 1.43 0.87 0.63
C ASN A 47 2.02 2.18 1.18
N VAL A 48 1.49 3.33 0.74
CA VAL A 48 1.96 4.63 1.25
C VAL A 48 1.76 4.75 2.77
N TYR A 49 0.65 4.24 3.31
CA TYR A 49 0.42 4.14 4.76
C TYR A 49 1.54 3.35 5.45
N TYR A 50 1.82 2.13 4.97
CA TYR A 50 2.83 1.26 5.57
C TYR A 50 4.20 1.94 5.62
N TYR A 51 4.55 2.66 4.54
CA TYR A 51 5.76 3.47 4.49
C TYR A 51 5.74 4.62 5.51
N SER A 52 4.64 5.36 5.55
CA SER A 52 4.49 6.54 6.41
C SER A 52 4.39 6.19 7.90
N ALA A 53 3.92 4.99 8.23
CA ALA A 53 3.69 4.51 9.59
C ALA A 53 4.87 3.71 10.19
N GLY A 54 5.99 3.58 9.47
CA GLY A 54 7.22 2.97 10.00
C GLY A 54 7.49 1.51 9.61
N HIS A 55 6.78 0.96 8.61
CA HIS A 55 7.12 -0.30 7.93
C HIS A 55 7.09 -1.57 8.81
N GLU A 56 6.45 -1.48 9.96
CA GLU A 56 6.23 -2.64 10.84
C GLU A 56 5.15 -3.59 10.29
N ASP A 57 5.25 -4.88 10.60
CA ASP A 57 4.29 -5.91 10.15
C ASP A 57 2.84 -5.53 10.48
N PHE A 58 2.60 -4.96 11.67
CA PHE A 58 1.26 -4.56 12.10
C PHE A 58 0.67 -3.42 11.26
N ASN A 59 1.49 -2.58 10.64
CA ASN A 59 1.03 -1.54 9.73
C ASN A 59 0.47 -2.11 8.42
N CYS A 60 0.78 -3.36 8.08
CA CYS A 60 0.20 -4.02 6.92
C CYS A 60 -1.12 -4.75 7.26
N TYR A 61 -1.56 -4.79 8.52
CA TYR A 61 -2.64 -5.69 8.92
C TYR A 61 -3.97 -5.40 8.20
N PHE A 62 -4.43 -4.14 8.17
CA PHE A 62 -5.67 -3.71 7.51
C PHE A 62 -6.83 -4.70 7.71
N ASP A 63 -7.06 -5.09 8.97
CA ASP A 63 -8.08 -6.07 9.37
C ASP A 63 -7.95 -7.41 8.60
N GLY A 64 -6.72 -7.88 8.41
CA GLY A 64 -6.40 -9.12 7.68
C GLY A 64 -6.54 -9.04 6.16
N SER A 65 -6.82 -7.85 5.60
CA SER A 65 -6.90 -7.66 4.13
C SER A 65 -5.60 -7.22 3.48
N GLY A 66 -4.60 -6.82 4.28
CA GLY A 66 -3.27 -6.50 3.80
C GLY A 66 -2.27 -7.63 4.10
N ARG A 67 -1.40 -7.89 3.14
CA ARG A 67 -0.27 -8.83 3.28
C ARG A 67 0.96 -8.27 2.59
N ILE A 68 2.09 -8.25 3.30
CA ILE A 68 3.40 -8.00 2.69
C ILE A 68 3.73 -9.20 1.82
N VAL A 69 3.76 -9.02 0.50
CA VAL A 69 4.14 -10.13 -0.41
C VAL A 69 5.64 -10.21 -0.64
N MET A 70 6.39 -9.12 -0.41
CA MET A 70 7.85 -9.09 -0.48
C MET A 70 8.39 -8.09 0.56
N ARG A 71 9.08 -8.60 1.58
CA ARG A 71 10.12 -7.83 2.29
C ARG A 71 11.39 -8.07 1.48
N ALA A 72 12.06 -7.04 0.98
CA ALA A 72 13.33 -7.17 0.26
C ALA A 72 14.50 -7.60 1.19
N ALA A 73 14.29 -8.59 2.06
CA ALA A 73 15.29 -9.14 2.96
C ALA A 73 16.05 -10.34 2.38
N TYR A 74 15.75 -10.79 1.15
CA TYR A 74 16.42 -11.94 0.53
C TYR A 74 17.47 -11.59 -0.55
N ILE A 75 17.76 -10.31 -0.78
CA ILE A 75 18.88 -9.89 -1.65
C ILE A 75 19.72 -8.81 -0.94
N LEU A 76 20.24 -9.14 0.24
CA LEU A 76 21.45 -8.47 0.74
C LEU A 76 22.65 -9.38 0.46
N ASN A 77 23.04 -9.46 -0.81
CA ASN A 77 24.43 -9.67 -1.17
C ASN A 77 24.81 -8.62 -2.23
N GLU A 78 25.18 -7.45 -1.72
CA GLU A 78 26.01 -6.40 -2.35
C GLU A 78 25.93 -6.19 -3.87
N ALA A 79 24.76 -5.85 -4.43
CA ALA A 79 24.74 -5.25 -5.76
C ALA A 79 23.48 -4.42 -6.07
N ASN A 80 23.72 -3.10 -6.19
CA ASN A 80 23.11 -2.22 -7.19
C ASN A 80 21.72 -1.64 -6.89
N TRP A 81 21.62 -0.31 -7.05
CA TRP A 81 20.45 0.49 -6.71
C TRP A 81 19.42 0.49 -7.85
N ILE A 82 18.16 0.76 -7.49
CA ILE A 82 16.93 0.94 -8.31
C ILE A 82 16.03 -0.31 -8.34
N LEU A 83 15.17 -0.43 -7.32
CA LEU A 83 13.77 -0.05 -7.44
C LEU A 83 13.32 0.54 -6.10
N HIS A 84 12.47 1.57 -6.17
CA HIS A 84 11.55 1.94 -5.10
C HIS A 84 11.11 0.67 -4.37
N GLU A 85 11.24 0.62 -3.06
CA GLU A 85 10.76 -0.50 -2.27
C GLU A 85 9.25 -0.65 -2.52
N ALA A 86 8.89 -1.49 -3.49
CA ALA A 86 7.52 -1.86 -3.76
C ALA A 86 7.22 -3.01 -2.79
N SER A 87 7.01 -2.66 -1.52
CA SER A 87 6.22 -3.51 -0.64
C SER A 87 4.84 -3.61 -1.29
N TRP A 88 4.62 -4.62 -2.14
CA TRP A 88 3.28 -4.83 -2.68
C TRP A 88 2.43 -5.32 -1.51
N ILE A 89 1.62 -4.42 -0.96
CA ILE A 89 0.53 -4.82 -0.08
C ILE A 89 -0.57 -5.35 -0.98
N ALA A 90 -0.89 -6.62 -0.78
CA ALA A 90 -1.96 -7.32 -1.45
C ALA A 90 -2.96 -7.88 -0.45
#